data_AF-E4UZJ4-F1
#
_entry.id   AF-E4UZJ4-F1
#
_cell.length_a   1.000
_cell.length_b   1.000
_cell.length_c   1.000
_cell.angle_alpha   90.00
_cell.angle_beta   90.00
_cell.angle_gamma   90.00
#
_symmetry.space_group_name_H-M   'P 1'
#
loop_
_entity.id
_entity.type
_entity.pdbx_description
1 polymer ?
#
loop_
_entity_poly.entity_id
_entity_poly.type
_entity_poly.pdbx_seq_one_letter_code
_entity_poly.pdbx_strand_id
1 'polypeptide(L)'
;MPFLPQRAELPSPANVREQGIVQDPTLKGRDFSFRPVHYEQLGLIVKYGRAPQVTVAEGQLLWVLRRVLPTVPVPEAYGWTHDKGQVFIYMELVQGFTLEQRWGFLDQAERIEICKQLRAMILELRKLQHAPGDFFLGHINREPLGDIVFTNANYPPAGPFLSVTQFHDWMARVTKIGIQHHWDGIPDYWELCKAEYTADVKGEWMNMYIPLFLNEPRCLEAWEFYARSFGY
;
A
#
# COMPACT_ATOMS: atom_id res chain seq x y z
N MET A 1 20.09 0.64 -17.87
CA MET A 1 20.49 0.63 -16.46
C MET A 1 20.25 2.02 -15.90
N PRO A 2 19.44 2.21 -14.85
CA PRO A 2 19.59 3.38 -14.00
C PRO A 2 20.55 3.00 -12.87
N PHE A 3 21.78 3.45 -12.99
CA PHE A 3 22.69 3.60 -11.86
C PHE A 3 22.29 4.90 -11.17
N LEU A 4 21.93 4.85 -9.89
CA LEU A 4 22.45 5.91 -9.03
C LEU A 4 23.97 5.72 -9.01
N PRO A 5 24.78 6.70 -9.44
CA PRO A 5 26.20 6.61 -9.19
C PRO A 5 26.38 6.48 -7.68
N GLN A 6 27.22 5.55 -7.27
CA GLN A 6 27.49 5.09 -5.90
C GLN A 6 28.00 6.19 -4.93
N ARG A 7 27.81 7.48 -5.27
CA ARG A 7 28.28 8.69 -4.59
C ARG A 7 27.40 9.94 -4.77
N ALA A 8 26.23 9.90 -5.41
CA ALA A 8 25.35 11.07 -5.40
C ALA A 8 24.74 11.22 -3.99
N GLU A 9 25.02 12.35 -3.32
CA GLU A 9 24.40 12.66 -2.04
C GLU A 9 22.88 12.78 -2.21
N LEU A 10 22.12 12.08 -1.36
CA LEU A 10 20.67 12.20 -1.36
C LEU A 10 20.27 13.64 -0.97
N PRO A 11 19.24 14.23 -1.62
CA PRO A 11 18.76 15.56 -1.29
C PRO A 11 18.42 15.69 0.20
N SER A 12 18.82 16.80 0.83
CA SER A 12 18.48 17.05 2.22
C SER A 12 16.96 17.20 2.42
N PRO A 13 16.41 16.90 3.60
CA PRO A 13 14.99 17.11 3.90
C PRO A 13 14.50 18.56 3.64
N ALA A 14 15.37 19.56 3.81
CA ALA A 14 15.05 20.95 3.48
C ALA A 14 14.86 21.12 1.97
N ASN A 15 15.81 20.60 1.17
CA ASN A 15 15.73 20.65 -0.29
C ASN A 15 14.51 19.87 -0.83
N VAL A 16 14.18 18.71 -0.24
CA VAL A 16 12.99 17.93 -0.61
C VAL A 16 11.71 18.74 -0.42
N ARG A 17 11.57 19.48 0.69
CA ARG A 17 10.40 20.34 0.90
C ARG A 17 10.33 21.48 -0.10
N GLU A 18 11.45 22.14 -0.36
CA GLU A 18 11.54 23.23 -1.35
C GLU A 18 11.15 22.75 -2.74
N GLN A 19 11.73 21.65 -3.20
CA GLN A 19 11.39 21.03 -4.48
C GLN A 19 9.94 20.55 -4.55
N GLY A 20 9.42 20.01 -3.45
CA GLY A 20 8.01 19.67 -3.33
C GLY A 20 7.09 20.87 -3.58
N ILE A 21 7.39 22.03 -3.00
CA ILE A 21 6.61 23.27 -3.21
C ILE A 21 6.72 23.76 -4.65
N VAL A 22 7.89 23.61 -5.30
CA VAL A 22 8.07 23.97 -6.71
C VAL A 22 7.22 23.09 -7.62
N GLN A 23 7.16 21.79 -7.36
CA GLN A 23 6.40 20.82 -8.16
C GLN A 23 4.89 20.89 -7.87
N ASP A 24 4.52 21.17 -6.63
CA ASP A 24 3.14 21.34 -6.20
C ASP A 24 3.03 22.52 -5.21
N PRO A 25 2.68 23.72 -5.72
CA PRO A 25 2.53 24.92 -4.88
C PRO A 25 1.50 24.78 -3.75
N THR A 26 0.58 23.81 -3.82
CA THR A 26 -0.44 23.57 -2.78
C THR A 26 0.15 22.99 -1.49
N LEU A 27 1.38 22.49 -1.54
CA LEU A 27 2.12 21.98 -0.39
C LEU A 27 2.66 23.09 0.52
N LYS A 28 2.61 24.36 0.08
CA LYS A 28 3.09 25.48 0.89
C LYS A 28 2.34 25.55 2.23
N GLY A 29 3.06 25.39 3.33
CA GLY A 29 2.50 25.40 4.69
C GLY A 29 1.88 24.08 5.14
N ARG A 30 1.99 23.00 4.35
CA ARG A 30 1.57 21.65 4.77
C ARG A 30 2.74 20.86 5.35
N ASP A 31 2.45 20.09 6.38
CA ASP A 31 3.41 19.22 7.07
C ASP A 31 3.51 17.81 6.43
N PHE A 32 2.91 17.59 5.27
CA PHE A 32 2.97 16.32 4.55
C PHE A 32 2.72 16.54 3.06
N SER A 33 3.29 15.66 2.23
CA SER A 33 3.05 15.68 0.80
C SER A 33 2.02 14.63 0.38
N PHE A 34 1.06 15.05 -0.45
CA PHE A 34 0.13 14.12 -1.11
C PHE A 34 0.79 13.43 -2.30
N ARG A 35 1.77 14.08 -2.95
CA ARG A 35 2.48 13.58 -4.12
C ARG A 35 3.97 13.44 -3.80
N PRO A 36 4.61 12.31 -4.09
CA PRO A 36 6.06 12.20 -3.94
C PRO A 36 6.79 13.29 -4.75
N VAL A 37 7.98 13.68 -4.30
CA VAL A 37 8.82 14.69 -4.97
C VAL A 37 9.73 14.00 -5.96
N HIS A 38 9.72 14.44 -7.22
CA HIS A 38 10.47 13.82 -8.31
C HIS A 38 11.82 14.51 -8.51
N TYR A 39 12.87 13.72 -8.71
CA TYR A 39 14.19 14.16 -9.12
C TYR A 39 14.60 13.35 -10.35
N GLU A 40 13.99 13.67 -11.49
CA GLU A 40 14.19 12.95 -12.77
C GLU A 40 15.66 12.81 -13.15
N GLN A 41 16.45 13.87 -12.95
CA GLN A 41 17.88 13.90 -13.27
C GLN A 41 18.71 12.93 -12.40
N LEU A 42 18.18 12.57 -11.23
CA LEU A 42 18.80 11.62 -10.31
C LEU A 42 18.16 10.23 -10.41
N GLY A 43 17.11 10.03 -11.21
CA GLY A 43 16.31 8.81 -11.17
C GLY A 43 15.75 8.52 -9.78
N LEU A 44 15.42 9.57 -9.02
CA LEU A 44 15.03 9.49 -7.62
C LEU A 44 13.62 10.04 -7.41
N ILE A 45 12.86 9.39 -6.55
CA ILE A 45 11.58 9.88 -6.04
C ILE A 45 11.59 9.85 -4.51
N VAL A 46 11.06 10.89 -3.88
CA VAL A 46 11.07 11.02 -2.41
C VAL A 46 9.65 11.15 -1.89
N LYS A 47 9.22 10.18 -1.09
CA LYS A 47 7.98 10.26 -0.32
C LYS A 47 8.28 10.82 1.05
N TYR A 48 7.51 11.80 1.52
CA TYR A 48 7.68 12.32 2.88
C TYR A 48 6.37 12.77 3.51
N GLY A 49 6.31 12.67 4.83
CA GLY A 49 5.13 12.99 5.61
C GLY A 49 5.30 12.63 7.07
N ARG A 50 4.19 12.59 7.81
CA ARG A 50 4.17 12.16 9.22
C ARG A 50 3.47 10.81 9.36
N ALA A 51 3.69 10.14 10.49
CA ALA A 51 2.89 8.99 10.86
C ALA A 51 1.43 9.41 11.11
N PRO A 52 0.43 8.56 10.79
CA PRO A 52 0.58 7.22 10.22
C PRO A 52 0.77 7.18 8.69
N GLN A 53 0.69 8.31 7.98
CA GLN A 53 0.66 8.35 6.50
C GLN A 53 1.98 7.96 5.84
N VAL A 54 3.11 8.32 6.47
CA VAL A 54 4.45 7.94 6.01
C VAL A 54 5.25 7.46 7.21
N THR A 55 5.76 6.24 7.14
CA THR A 55 6.53 5.61 8.21
C THR A 55 7.79 4.95 7.63
N VAL A 56 8.79 4.73 8.48
CA VAL A 56 10.01 4.01 8.09
C VAL A 56 9.71 2.58 7.62
N ALA A 57 8.62 1.98 8.11
CA ALA A 57 8.21 0.63 7.76
C ALA A 57 7.98 0.46 6.24
N GLU A 58 7.52 1.50 5.54
CA GLU A 58 7.36 1.48 4.09
C GLU A 58 8.71 1.35 3.37
N GLY A 59 9.71 2.12 3.78
CA GLY A 59 11.07 2.03 3.23
C GLY A 59 11.72 0.68 3.54
N GLN A 60 11.53 0.16 4.76
CA GLN A 60 12.00 -1.17 5.16
C GLN A 60 11.35 -2.28 4.35
N LEU A 61 10.04 -2.20 4.11
CA LEU A 61 9.29 -3.18 3.33
C LEU A 61 9.82 -3.26 1.89
N LEU A 62 9.97 -2.11 1.22
CA LEU A 62 10.55 -2.04 -0.13
C LEU A 62 11.96 -2.66 -0.16
N TRP A 63 12.80 -2.29 0.82
CA TRP A 63 14.17 -2.79 0.94
C TRP A 63 14.22 -4.31 1.15
N VAL A 64 13.33 -4.88 1.98
CA VAL A 64 13.25 -6.32 2.21
C VAL A 64 12.70 -7.04 0.98
N LEU A 65 11.55 -6.62 0.43
CA LEU A 65 10.90 -7.27 -0.71
C LEU A 65 11.85 -7.42 -1.90
N ARG A 66 12.63 -6.38 -2.20
CA ARG A 66 13.62 -6.40 -3.28
C ARG A 66 14.64 -7.53 -3.15
N ARG A 67 14.96 -7.94 -1.91
CA ARG A 67 15.95 -8.98 -1.58
C ARG A 67 15.31 -10.36 -1.51
N VAL A 68 14.14 -10.47 -0.89
CA VAL A 68 13.51 -11.78 -0.60
C VAL A 68 12.61 -12.27 -1.74
N LEU A 69 12.07 -11.35 -2.55
CA LEU A 69 11.18 -11.65 -3.68
C LEU A 69 11.61 -10.85 -4.93
N PRO A 70 12.77 -11.17 -5.55
CA PRO A 70 13.30 -10.39 -6.69
C PRO A 70 12.40 -10.44 -7.94
N THR A 71 11.47 -11.41 -8.01
CA THR A 71 10.46 -11.56 -9.07
C THR A 71 9.33 -10.53 -8.96
N VAL A 72 9.10 -9.96 -7.77
CA VAL A 72 8.13 -8.88 -7.58
C VAL A 72 8.85 -7.55 -7.83
N PRO A 73 8.49 -6.80 -8.88
CA PRO A 73 9.13 -5.52 -9.16
C PRO A 73 8.73 -4.50 -8.10
N VAL A 74 9.70 -4.07 -7.30
CA VAL A 74 9.55 -2.97 -6.34
C VAL A 74 10.70 -1.97 -6.55
N PRO A 75 10.47 -0.66 -6.33
CA PRO A 75 11.53 0.34 -6.37
C PRO A 75 12.67 -0.01 -5.39
N GLU A 76 13.91 0.27 -5.78
CA GLU A 76 15.02 0.23 -4.82
C GLU A 76 14.89 1.36 -3.79
N ALA A 77 14.86 1.01 -2.50
CA ALA A 77 14.95 1.98 -1.42
C ALA A 77 16.42 2.32 -1.13
N TYR A 78 16.82 3.57 -1.38
CA TYR A 78 18.18 4.07 -1.16
C TYR A 78 18.42 4.47 0.29
N GLY A 79 17.38 4.85 1.02
CA GLY A 79 17.45 5.16 2.44
C GLY A 79 16.21 5.90 2.95
N TRP A 80 16.22 6.21 4.24
CA TRP A 80 15.20 7.03 4.88
C TRP A 80 15.80 7.87 5.99
N THR A 81 15.18 9.00 6.32
CA THR A 81 15.62 9.87 7.43
C THR A 81 14.44 10.53 8.13
N HIS A 82 14.71 11.14 9.29
CA HIS A 82 13.76 11.93 10.05
C HIS A 82 14.23 13.39 10.11
N ASP A 83 13.31 14.31 9.90
CA ASP A 83 13.56 15.73 10.12
C ASP A 83 12.27 16.44 10.53
N LYS A 84 12.31 17.21 11.62
CA LYS A 84 11.17 18.00 12.15
C LYS A 84 9.87 17.18 12.28
N GLY A 85 9.98 15.95 12.79
CA GLY A 85 8.85 15.04 12.98
C GLY A 85 8.26 14.45 11.70
N GLN A 86 8.92 14.60 10.56
CA GLN A 86 8.56 13.96 9.29
C GLN A 86 9.56 12.85 8.94
N VAL A 87 9.05 11.81 8.29
CA VAL A 87 9.82 10.73 7.68
C VAL A 87 9.99 11.04 6.20
N PHE A 88 11.19 10.79 5.67
CA PHE A 88 11.53 10.89 4.26
C PHE A 88 12.03 9.52 3.77
N ILE A 89 11.49 9.03 2.66
CA ILE A 89 11.86 7.76 2.04
C ILE A 89 12.37 8.05 0.64
N TYR A 90 13.63 7.71 0.39
CA TYR A 90 14.32 7.92 -0.88
C TYR A 90 14.34 6.62 -1.66
N MET A 91 13.76 6.63 -2.85
CA MET A 91 13.58 5.41 -3.64
C MET A 91 13.75 5.65 -5.14
N GLU A 92 13.99 4.58 -5.88
CA GLU A 92 14.11 4.57 -7.34
C GLU A 92 12.87 5.19 -7.99
N LEU A 93 13.09 6.13 -8.89
CA LEU A 93 12.05 6.60 -9.80
C LEU A 93 11.93 5.62 -10.97
N VAL A 94 10.95 4.72 -10.86
CA VAL A 94 10.67 3.72 -11.90
C VAL A 94 10.18 4.42 -13.16
N GLN A 95 10.96 4.28 -14.23
CA GLN A 95 10.64 4.86 -15.54
C GLN A 95 9.53 4.06 -16.21
N GLY A 96 8.48 4.74 -16.65
CA GLY A 96 7.37 4.10 -17.34
C GLY A 96 6.08 4.92 -17.29
N PHE A 97 5.00 4.32 -17.76
CA PHE A 97 3.66 4.86 -17.63
C PHE A 97 2.91 4.11 -16.55
N THR A 98 2.10 4.82 -15.79
CA THR A 98 1.17 4.20 -14.83
C THR A 98 0.09 3.43 -15.60
N LEU A 99 -0.48 2.43 -14.93
CA LEU A 99 -1.60 1.68 -15.49
C LEU A 99 -2.80 2.62 -15.77
N GLU A 100 -3.07 3.59 -14.88
CA GLU A 100 -4.11 4.61 -15.05
C GLU A 100 -3.98 5.37 -16.38
N GLN A 101 -2.77 5.80 -16.73
CA GLN A 101 -2.51 6.53 -17.97
C GLN A 101 -2.71 5.69 -19.23
N ARG A 102 -2.50 4.37 -19.14
CA ARG A 102 -2.49 3.47 -20.30
C ARG A 102 -3.78 2.66 -20.46
N TRP A 103 -4.53 2.42 -19.37
CA TRP A 103 -5.63 1.45 -19.33
C TRP A 103 -6.68 1.66 -20.43
N GLY A 104 -7.06 2.92 -20.66
CA GLY A 104 -8.05 3.29 -21.69
C GLY A 104 -7.60 3.01 -23.13
N PHE A 105 -6.30 2.82 -23.36
CA PHE A 105 -5.72 2.54 -24.68
C PHE A 105 -5.35 1.07 -24.88
N LEU A 106 -5.45 0.23 -23.84
CA LEU A 106 -5.15 -1.19 -23.92
C LEU A 106 -6.35 -1.95 -24.45
N ASP A 107 -6.11 -2.89 -25.36
CA ASP A 107 -7.11 -3.85 -25.78
C ASP A 107 -7.38 -4.91 -24.70
N GLN A 108 -8.40 -5.73 -24.93
CA GLN A 108 -8.81 -6.76 -23.96
C GLN A 108 -7.71 -7.81 -23.72
N ALA A 109 -6.97 -8.20 -24.76
CA ALA A 109 -5.91 -9.20 -24.64
C ALA A 109 -4.75 -8.65 -23.80
N GLU A 110 -4.34 -7.39 -24.03
CA GLU A 110 -3.32 -6.69 -23.25
C GLU A 110 -3.72 -6.56 -21.78
N ARG A 111 -4.98 -6.20 -21.50
CA ARG A 111 -5.50 -6.12 -20.12
C ARG A 111 -5.47 -7.48 -19.42
N ILE A 112 -5.81 -8.56 -20.12
CA ILE A 112 -5.73 -9.93 -19.60
C ILE A 112 -4.28 -10.32 -19.30
N GLU A 113 -3.34 -10.00 -20.17
CA GLU A 113 -1.91 -10.27 -19.93
C GLU A 113 -1.38 -9.51 -18.70
N ILE A 114 -1.80 -8.26 -18.50
CA ILE A 114 -1.48 -7.51 -17.28
C ILE A 114 -2.06 -8.19 -16.04
N CYS A 115 -3.31 -8.65 -16.09
CA CYS A 115 -3.92 -9.39 -14.97
C CYS A 115 -3.15 -10.68 -14.64
N LYS A 116 -2.66 -11.41 -15.66
CA LYS A 116 -1.80 -12.58 -15.45
C LYS A 116 -0.48 -12.22 -14.75
N GLN A 117 0.14 -11.10 -15.13
CA GLN A 117 1.35 -10.61 -14.46
C GLN A 117 1.06 -10.25 -13.00
N LEU A 118 -0.01 -9.51 -12.73
CA LEU A 118 -0.44 -9.15 -11.37
C LEU A 118 -0.68 -10.40 -10.52
N ARG A 119 -1.37 -11.40 -11.06
CA ARG A 119 -1.60 -12.69 -10.39
C ARG A 119 -0.28 -13.35 -10.01
N ALA A 120 0.69 -13.39 -10.91
CA ALA A 120 2.00 -13.98 -10.62
C ALA A 120 2.69 -13.24 -9.48
N MET A 121 2.68 -11.90 -9.47
CA MET A 121 3.26 -11.10 -8.40
C MET A 121 2.58 -11.36 -7.04
N ILE A 122 1.24 -11.41 -7.01
CA ILE A 122 0.47 -11.72 -5.79
C ILE A 122 0.81 -13.12 -5.27
N LEU A 123 0.91 -14.11 -6.16
CA LEU A 123 1.28 -15.48 -5.77
C LEU A 123 2.70 -15.55 -5.18
N GLU A 124 3.65 -14.75 -5.68
CA GLU A 124 4.98 -14.64 -5.07
C GLU A 124 4.92 -13.97 -3.69
N LEU A 125 4.17 -12.87 -3.53
CA LEU A 125 3.98 -12.21 -2.24
C LEU A 125 3.39 -13.16 -1.19
N ARG A 126 2.43 -14.01 -1.57
CA ARG A 126 1.80 -15.00 -0.69
C ARG A 126 2.73 -16.12 -0.21
N LYS A 127 3.93 -16.25 -0.80
CA LYS A 127 4.95 -17.19 -0.29
C LYS A 127 5.65 -16.67 0.96
N LEU A 128 5.52 -15.38 1.29
CA LEU A 128 6.10 -14.82 2.52
C LEU A 128 5.44 -15.46 3.73
N GLN A 129 6.27 -16.00 4.60
CA GLN A 129 5.84 -16.60 5.86
C GLN A 129 6.63 -15.98 7.00
N HIS A 130 5.96 -15.83 8.14
CA HIS A 130 6.64 -15.51 9.39
C HIS A 130 7.60 -16.65 9.76
N ALA A 131 8.69 -16.31 10.45
CA ALA A 131 9.52 -17.33 11.07
C ALA A 131 8.66 -18.19 12.03
N PRO A 132 8.95 -19.50 12.16
CA PRO A 132 8.22 -20.36 13.10
C PRO A 132 8.17 -19.75 14.51
N GLY A 133 6.97 -19.62 15.07
CA GLY A 133 6.76 -19.04 16.41
C GLY A 133 6.75 -17.51 16.46
N ASP A 134 6.89 -16.82 15.33
CA ASP A 134 6.99 -15.36 15.24
C ASP A 134 5.81 -14.71 14.52
N PHE A 135 4.62 -15.27 14.69
CA PHE A 135 3.41 -14.73 14.06
C PHE A 135 3.08 -13.35 14.63
N PHE A 136 2.81 -12.39 13.74
CA PHE A 136 2.13 -11.15 14.09
C PHE A 136 1.34 -10.60 12.90
N LEU A 137 0.41 -9.69 13.17
CA LEU A 137 -0.28 -8.88 12.16
C LEU A 137 0.01 -7.40 12.46
N GLY A 138 0.76 -6.75 11.58
CA GLY A 138 1.25 -5.40 11.76
C GLY A 138 2.21 -4.99 10.65
N HIS A 139 2.88 -3.85 10.82
CA HIS A 139 3.98 -3.43 9.95
C HIS A 139 5.21 -4.32 10.13
N ILE A 140 6.14 -4.28 9.17
CA ILE A 140 7.38 -5.07 9.21
C ILE A 140 8.25 -4.80 10.47
N ASN A 141 8.11 -3.63 11.08
CA ASN A 141 8.76 -3.25 12.33
C ASN A 141 7.91 -3.55 13.59
N ARG A 142 6.85 -4.36 13.46
CA ARG A 142 5.87 -4.68 14.51
C ARG A 142 5.08 -3.49 15.05
N GLU A 143 4.87 -2.48 14.24
CA GLU A 143 3.95 -1.38 14.56
C GLU A 143 2.50 -1.71 14.14
N PRO A 144 1.49 -1.00 14.67
CA PRO A 144 0.09 -1.16 14.30
C PRO A 144 -0.14 -1.01 12.79
N LEU A 145 -1.13 -1.71 12.23
CA LEU A 145 -1.52 -1.63 10.82
C LEU A 145 -1.77 -0.18 10.38
N GLY A 146 -1.21 0.17 9.22
CA GLY A 146 -1.20 1.55 8.69
C GLY A 146 -2.15 1.77 7.52
N ASP A 147 -2.98 0.78 7.18
CA ASP A 147 -3.99 0.90 6.12
C ASP A 147 -5.08 1.90 6.59
N ILE A 148 -5.63 2.68 5.66
CA ILE A 148 -6.60 3.74 5.97
C ILE A 148 -7.84 3.23 6.71
N VAL A 149 -8.20 1.96 6.50
CA VAL A 149 -9.31 1.32 7.21
C VAL A 149 -9.02 1.18 8.72
N PHE A 150 -7.75 1.05 9.08
CA PHE A 150 -7.29 0.87 10.46
C PHE A 150 -6.83 2.18 11.11
N THR A 151 -6.47 3.20 10.31
CA THR A 151 -5.96 4.48 10.79
C THR A 151 -7.05 5.56 10.78
N ASN A 152 -7.93 5.52 11.78
CA ASN A 152 -8.85 6.62 12.10
C ASN A 152 -8.48 7.18 13.49
N ALA A 153 -8.46 8.50 13.64
CA ALA A 153 -8.16 9.15 14.92
C ALA A 153 -9.09 8.73 16.07
N ASN A 154 -10.29 8.23 15.74
CA ASN A 154 -11.26 7.74 16.71
C ASN A 154 -11.06 6.27 17.13
N TYR A 155 -10.15 5.54 16.49
CA TYR A 155 -9.88 4.14 16.81
C TYR A 155 -8.55 3.99 17.57
N PRO A 156 -8.49 3.06 18.55
CA PRO A 156 -7.21 2.68 19.12
C PRO A 156 -6.31 2.07 18.04
N PRO A 157 -4.98 2.13 18.17
CA PRO A 157 -4.06 1.54 17.20
C PRO A 157 -4.40 0.08 16.88
N ALA A 158 -4.35 -0.29 15.60
CA ALA A 158 -4.69 -1.62 15.11
C ALA A 158 -3.47 -2.56 15.16
N GLY A 159 -3.14 -3.01 16.36
CA GLY A 159 -2.07 -3.98 16.59
C GLY A 159 -0.76 -3.35 17.08
N PRO A 160 0.39 -4.04 16.90
CA PRO A 160 0.50 -5.35 16.27
C PRO A 160 -0.33 -6.41 17.01
N PHE A 161 -0.94 -7.34 16.28
CA PHE A 161 -1.70 -8.44 16.88
C PHE A 161 -0.86 -9.72 16.88
N LEU A 162 -0.86 -10.45 17.99
CA LEU A 162 -0.11 -11.70 18.14
C LEU A 162 -0.94 -12.94 17.76
N SER A 163 -2.21 -12.74 17.40
CA SER A 163 -3.09 -13.79 16.88
C SER A 163 -4.19 -13.19 16.03
N VAL A 164 -4.78 -14.01 15.17
CA VAL A 164 -5.98 -13.66 14.40
C VAL A 164 -7.15 -13.31 15.32
N THR A 165 -7.28 -13.99 16.47
CA THR A 165 -8.32 -13.69 17.48
C THR A 165 -8.18 -12.27 18.03
N GLN A 166 -6.98 -11.82 18.39
CA GLN A 166 -6.77 -10.46 18.88
C GLN A 166 -7.15 -9.40 17.83
N PHE A 167 -6.87 -9.68 16.56
CA PHE A 167 -7.30 -8.81 15.46
C PHE A 167 -8.83 -8.78 15.34
N HIS A 168 -9.49 -9.94 15.38
CA HIS A 168 -10.97 -10.01 15.32
C HIS A 168 -11.64 -9.33 16.51
N ASP A 169 -11.10 -9.48 17.71
CA ASP A 169 -11.59 -8.79 18.92
C ASP A 169 -11.47 -7.26 18.77
N TRP A 170 -10.35 -6.78 18.24
CA TRP A 170 -10.15 -5.36 17.94
C TRP A 170 -11.15 -4.87 16.90
N MET A 171 -11.33 -5.61 15.79
CA MET A 171 -12.31 -5.31 14.74
C MET A 171 -13.72 -5.21 15.34
N ALA A 172 -14.16 -6.23 16.07
CA ALA A 172 -15.47 -6.25 16.72
C ALA A 172 -15.66 -5.06 17.68
N ARG A 173 -14.61 -4.64 18.38
CA ARG A 173 -14.64 -3.47 19.26
C ARG A 173 -14.81 -2.18 18.48
N VAL A 174 -14.06 -1.95 17.41
CA VAL A 174 -14.17 -0.71 16.63
C VAL A 174 -15.48 -0.64 15.85
N THR A 175 -16.00 -1.77 15.36
CA THR A 175 -17.34 -1.86 14.73
C THR A 175 -18.46 -1.59 15.74
N LYS A 176 -18.30 -1.98 17.01
CA LYS A 176 -19.26 -1.61 18.06
C LYS A 176 -19.24 -0.13 18.42
N ILE A 177 -18.10 0.55 18.25
CA ILE A 177 -17.95 2.00 18.47
C ILE A 177 -18.54 2.80 17.29
N GLY A 178 -18.53 2.24 16.08
CA GLY A 178 -19.19 2.78 14.89
C GLY A 178 -20.25 1.82 14.34
N ILE A 179 -21.39 1.70 15.05
CA ILE A 179 -22.67 1.03 14.67
C ILE A 179 -22.52 -0.31 13.91
N GLN A 180 -22.90 -1.40 14.61
CA GLN A 180 -23.30 -2.76 14.14
C GLN A 180 -23.08 -3.06 12.65
N HIS A 181 -22.25 -4.05 12.26
CA HIS A 181 -22.68 -5.44 12.02
C HIS A 181 -21.47 -6.39 11.86
N HIS A 182 -21.74 -7.69 12.02
CA HIS A 182 -20.81 -8.83 12.12
C HIS A 182 -19.72 -8.94 11.04
N TRP A 183 -18.53 -9.38 11.47
CA TRP A 183 -17.45 -9.89 10.61
C TRP A 183 -16.93 -11.21 11.19
N ASP A 184 -17.21 -12.33 10.53
CA ASP A 184 -16.57 -13.61 10.83
C ASP A 184 -15.48 -13.91 9.78
N GLY A 185 -14.22 -13.82 10.24
CA GLY A 185 -13.04 -14.39 9.60
C GLY A 185 -12.41 -13.59 8.45
N ILE A 186 -11.19 -13.06 8.63
CA ILE A 186 -10.26 -12.70 7.53
C ILE A 186 -8.85 -13.17 7.95
N PRO A 187 -8.19 -14.07 7.19
CA PRO A 187 -7.11 -13.67 6.27
C PRO A 187 -7.02 -14.55 5.00
N ASP A 188 -7.37 -13.98 3.84
CA ASP A 188 -6.98 -14.43 2.48
C ASP A 188 -7.60 -13.54 1.38
N TYR A 189 -8.62 -12.76 1.75
CA TYR A 189 -9.45 -11.99 0.82
C TYR A 189 -9.41 -10.47 1.03
N TRP A 190 -8.55 -9.98 1.92
CA TRP A 190 -8.43 -8.55 2.16
C TRP A 190 -7.99 -7.77 0.91
N GLU A 191 -7.11 -8.38 0.10
CA GLU A 191 -6.70 -7.82 -1.19
C GLU A 191 -7.90 -7.67 -2.14
N LEU A 192 -8.84 -8.63 -2.12
CA LEU A 192 -10.06 -8.60 -2.91
C LEU A 192 -11.01 -7.52 -2.40
N CYS A 193 -11.33 -7.49 -1.10
CA CYS A 193 -12.19 -6.45 -0.54
C CYS A 193 -11.69 -5.04 -0.84
N LYS A 194 -10.37 -4.81 -0.75
CA LYS A 194 -9.79 -3.51 -1.12
C LYS A 194 -9.90 -3.21 -2.62
N ALA A 195 -9.60 -4.19 -3.47
CA ALA A 195 -9.72 -4.02 -4.92
C ALA A 195 -11.16 -3.67 -5.32
N GLU A 196 -12.14 -4.42 -4.81
CA GLU A 196 -13.57 -4.20 -5.05
C GLU A 196 -14.06 -2.86 -4.48
N TYR A 197 -13.65 -2.50 -3.26
CA TYR A 197 -14.02 -1.21 -2.65
C TYR A 197 -13.59 -0.01 -3.49
N THR A 198 -12.46 -0.13 -4.21
CA THR A 198 -11.94 0.93 -5.08
C THR A 198 -12.43 0.86 -6.52
N ALA A 199 -13.14 -0.20 -6.90
CA ALA A 199 -13.70 -0.38 -8.24
C ALA A 199 -15.15 0.10 -8.29
N ASP A 200 -15.58 0.58 -9.46
CA ASP A 200 -17.01 0.78 -9.71
C ASP A 200 -17.71 -0.59 -9.66
N VAL A 201 -18.73 -0.72 -8.82
CA VAL A 201 -19.50 -1.95 -8.59
C VAL A 201 -20.07 -2.53 -9.88
N LYS A 202 -20.39 -1.68 -10.86
CA LYS A 202 -20.88 -2.11 -12.19
C LYS A 202 -19.82 -1.98 -13.29
N GLY A 203 -18.60 -1.61 -12.93
CA GLY A 203 -17.50 -1.42 -13.84
C GLY A 203 -16.86 -2.74 -14.29
N GLU A 204 -16.09 -2.66 -15.37
CA GLU A 204 -15.36 -3.80 -15.93
C GLU A 204 -14.31 -4.36 -14.95
N TRP A 205 -13.77 -3.52 -14.06
CA TRP A 205 -12.81 -3.96 -13.04
C TRP A 205 -13.41 -5.00 -12.08
N MET A 206 -14.57 -4.70 -11.50
CA MET A 206 -15.28 -5.59 -10.58
C MET A 206 -15.65 -6.91 -11.27
N ASN A 207 -16.25 -6.83 -12.47
CA ASN A 207 -16.90 -7.97 -13.09
C ASN A 207 -15.98 -8.82 -13.98
N MET A 208 -14.87 -8.26 -14.46
CA MET A 208 -14.04 -8.93 -15.46
C MET A 208 -12.58 -9.06 -15.04
N TYR A 209 -11.98 -8.05 -14.42
CA TYR A 209 -10.51 -8.02 -14.24
C TYR A 209 -10.06 -8.44 -12.85
N ILE A 210 -10.72 -7.98 -11.78
CA ILE A 210 -10.41 -8.37 -10.39
C ILE A 210 -10.40 -9.90 -10.21
N PRO A 211 -11.41 -10.66 -10.70
CA PRO A 211 -11.43 -12.11 -10.57
C PRO A 211 -10.28 -12.83 -11.30
N LEU A 212 -9.57 -12.16 -12.22
CA LEU A 212 -8.45 -12.77 -12.95
C LEU A 212 -7.17 -12.82 -12.13
N PHE A 213 -6.99 -11.91 -11.17
CA PHE A 213 -5.77 -11.81 -10.35
C PHE A 213 -5.99 -12.01 -8.85
N LEU A 214 -7.24 -11.96 -8.38
CA LEU A 214 -7.62 -12.28 -7.01
C LEU A 214 -8.68 -13.38 -7.02
N ASN A 215 -8.43 -14.44 -6.25
CA ASN A 215 -9.42 -15.49 -6.07
C ASN A 215 -10.49 -15.01 -5.09
N GLU A 216 -11.74 -15.20 -5.46
CA GLU A 216 -12.86 -15.02 -4.56
C GLU A 216 -12.84 -16.09 -3.46
N PRO A 217 -12.76 -15.72 -2.17
CA PRO A 217 -12.87 -16.67 -1.09
C PRO A 217 -14.31 -17.18 -0.98
N ARG A 218 -14.51 -18.36 -0.43
CA ARG A 218 -15.86 -18.87 -0.16
C ARG A 218 -16.64 -18.07 0.89
N CYS A 219 -15.99 -17.15 1.60
CA CYS A 219 -16.61 -16.28 2.61
C CYS A 219 -16.98 -14.88 2.09
N LEU A 220 -16.97 -14.63 0.77
CA LEU A 220 -17.35 -13.34 0.18
C LEU A 220 -18.80 -12.92 0.51
N GLU A 221 -19.69 -13.87 0.80
CA GLU A 221 -21.09 -13.56 1.19
C GLU A 221 -21.19 -12.54 2.34
N ALA A 222 -20.23 -12.54 3.27
CA ALA A 222 -20.20 -11.57 4.37
C ALA A 222 -19.85 -10.15 3.89
N TRP A 223 -19.02 -10.01 2.85
CA TRP A 223 -18.62 -8.74 2.25
C TRP A 223 -19.66 -8.19 1.26
N GLU A 224 -20.27 -9.05 0.42
CA GLU A 224 -21.36 -8.62 -0.46
C GLU A 224 -22.56 -8.08 0.33
N PHE A 225 -22.85 -8.68 1.49
CA PHE A 225 -23.85 -8.19 2.42
C PHE A 225 -23.51 -6.78 2.93
N TYR A 226 -22.22 -6.49 3.21
CA TYR A 226 -21.74 -5.17 3.61
C TYR A 226 -21.90 -4.11 2.51
N ALA A 227 -21.41 -4.37 1.28
CA ALA A 227 -21.53 -3.42 0.17
C ALA A 227 -22.99 -3.02 -0.10
N ARG A 228 -23.90 -4.02 -0.10
CA ARG A 228 -25.35 -3.81 -0.27
C ARG A 228 -26.00 -3.05 0.88
N SER A 229 -25.49 -3.18 2.11
CA SER A 229 -26.01 -2.47 3.29
C SER A 229 -25.73 -0.96 3.26
N PHE A 230 -24.73 -0.53 2.48
CA PHE A 230 -24.42 0.88 2.22
C PHE A 230 -25.01 1.41 0.90
N GLY A 231 -25.84 0.61 0.22
CA GLY A 231 -26.52 1.01 -1.02
C GLY A 231 -25.67 0.90 -2.29
N TYR A 232 -24.62 0.06 -2.27
CA TYR A 232 -23.81 -0.30 -3.43
C TYR A 232 -24.23 -1.64 -4.04
#